data_AF-X1ECR2-F1
#
_entry.id   AF-X1ECR2-F1
#
_cell.length_a   1.000
_cell.length_b   1.000
_cell.length_c   1.000
_cell.angle_alpha   90.00
_cell.angle_beta   90.00
_cell.angle_gamma   90.00
#
_symmetry.space_group_name_H-M   'P 1'
#
loop_
_entity.id
_entity.type
_entity.pdbx_description
1 polymer ?
#
loop_
_entity_poly.entity_id
_entity_poly.type
_entity_poly.pdbx_seq_one_letter_code
_entity_poly.pdbx_strand_id
1 'polypeptide(L)'
;EISGDPIDPNSNIGTHPAVILPADADTNMRFSIPIPSELQQIVRAQMEVVFAAAGDIRRSVTTNWGKRCSTEHYDAFNDAIALGVVAVLADDMVCLDISAALDGVEASDRVGVEFFRDGDDVADTAGIAYYVGYRIQYV
;
A
#
# COMPACT_ATOMS: atom_id res chain seq x y z
N GLU A 1 -4.25 -7.51 -15.04
CA GLU A 1 -3.32 -7.20 -13.93
C GLU A 1 -2.80 -5.80 -14.14
N ILE A 2 -2.80 -4.98 -13.10
CA ILE A 2 -2.19 -3.65 -13.09
C ILE A 2 -1.10 -3.65 -12.04
N SER A 3 0.05 -3.09 -12.39
CA SER A 3 1.09 -2.74 -11.43
C SER A 3 1.56 -1.32 -11.67
N GLY A 4 2.16 -0.70 -10.66
CA GLY A 4 2.71 0.64 -10.79
C GLY A 4 3.84 0.90 -9.80
N ASP A 5 4.75 1.76 -10.23
CA ASP A 5 5.87 2.26 -9.43
C ASP A 5 5.40 3.35 -8.45
N PRO A 6 6.23 3.74 -7.46
CA PRO A 6 5.89 4.79 -6.51
C PRO A 6 5.73 6.14 -7.22
N ILE A 7 4.69 6.88 -6.83
CA ILE A 7 4.48 8.26 -7.27
C ILE A 7 5.29 9.13 -6.32
N ASP A 8 6.32 9.82 -6.84
CA ASP A 8 7.28 10.65 -6.08
C ASP A 8 8.24 9.89 -5.15
N PRO A 9 9.10 8.99 -5.69
CA PRO A 9 10.13 8.33 -4.91
C PRO A 9 11.13 9.34 -4.32
N ASN A 10 11.53 9.13 -3.07
CA ASN A 10 12.52 9.97 -2.36
C ASN A 10 13.89 9.26 -2.22
N SER A 11 14.02 8.05 -2.76
CA SER A 11 15.22 7.22 -2.71
C SER A 11 15.23 6.17 -3.83
N ASN A 12 16.26 5.33 -3.84
CA ASN A 12 16.34 4.12 -4.64
C ASN A 12 16.72 2.91 -3.78
N ILE A 13 16.22 1.73 -4.12
CA ILE A 13 16.76 0.44 -3.68
C ILE A 13 17.45 -0.23 -4.87
N GLY A 14 18.78 -0.30 -4.82
CA GLY A 14 19.58 -0.64 -6.01
C GLY A 14 19.29 0.35 -7.15
N THR A 15 18.73 -0.14 -8.25
CA THR A 15 18.34 0.67 -9.42
C THR A 15 16.87 1.06 -9.45
N HIS A 16 16.07 0.65 -8.46
CA HIS A 16 14.62 0.86 -8.46
C HIS A 16 14.23 2.08 -7.63
N PRO A 17 13.35 2.96 -8.12
CA PRO A 17 12.80 4.06 -7.33
C PRO A 17 12.05 3.51 -6.12
N ALA A 18 12.23 4.16 -4.96
CA ALA A 18 11.61 3.74 -3.72
C ALA A 18 11.23 4.93 -2.83
N VAL A 19 10.24 4.71 -1.98
CA VAL A 19 9.91 5.61 -0.87
C VAL A 19 10.44 5.00 0.42
N ILE A 20 11.30 5.74 1.13
CA ILE A 20 11.82 5.35 2.44
C ILE A 20 10.73 5.47 3.51
N LEU A 21 10.59 4.42 4.30
CA LEU A 21 9.79 4.35 5.52
C LEU A 21 10.75 4.14 6.70
N PRO A 22 11.12 5.18 7.47
CA PRO A 22 12.04 5.07 8.59
C PRO A 22 11.53 4.08 9.66
N ALA A 23 12.46 3.59 10.48
CA ALA A 23 12.18 2.56 11.48
C ALA A 23 11.68 3.14 12.81
N ASP A 24 12.06 4.37 13.11
CA ASP A 24 11.97 5.03 14.42
C ASP A 24 11.01 6.23 14.40
N ALA A 25 10.10 6.25 13.43
CA ALA A 25 9.09 7.28 13.32
C ALA A 25 7.84 6.75 12.61
N ASP A 26 6.70 7.09 13.18
CA ASP A 26 5.41 7.00 12.53
C ASP A 26 5.45 7.62 11.13
N THR A 27 5.19 6.79 10.13
CA THR A 27 5.30 7.21 8.74
C THR A 27 4.04 6.86 7.98
N ASN A 28 3.47 7.87 7.31
CA ASN A 28 2.39 7.71 6.36
C ASN A 28 2.93 7.82 4.93
N MET A 29 2.55 6.85 4.11
CA MET A 29 2.78 6.88 2.66
C MET A 29 1.44 6.90 1.95
N ARG A 30 1.31 7.79 0.97
CA ARG A 30 0.07 7.96 0.20
C ARG A 30 0.33 7.74 -1.28
N PHE A 31 -0.54 6.99 -1.92
CA PHE A 31 -0.51 6.77 -3.36
C PHE A 31 -1.92 6.61 -3.91
N SER A 32 -2.05 6.67 -5.23
CA SER A 32 -3.33 6.45 -5.90
C SER A 32 -3.24 5.28 -6.87
N ILE A 33 -4.27 4.45 -6.89
CA ILE A 33 -4.42 3.35 -7.83
C ILE A 33 -5.58 3.65 -8.78
N PRO A 34 -5.35 3.75 -10.10
CA PRO A 34 -6.42 3.80 -11.07
C PRO A 34 -7.03 2.41 -11.26
N ILE A 35 -8.35 2.29 -11.10
CA ILE A 35 -9.07 1.04 -11.33
C ILE A 35 -9.50 0.96 -12.80
N PRO A 36 -9.26 -0.18 -13.47
CA PRO A 36 -9.57 -0.32 -14.89
C PRO A 36 -11.07 -0.27 -15.15
N SER A 37 -11.44 0.14 -16.36
CA SER A 37 -12.84 0.22 -16.80
C SER A 37 -13.51 -1.15 -16.94
N GLU A 38 -12.72 -2.19 -17.08
CA GLU A 38 -13.13 -3.57 -17.30
C GLU A 38 -13.09 -4.42 -16.03
N LEU A 39 -12.87 -3.82 -14.86
CA LEU A 39 -12.92 -4.52 -13.58
C LEU A 39 -14.29 -5.19 -13.40
N GLN A 40 -14.32 -6.50 -13.18
CA GLN A 40 -15.51 -7.19 -12.66
C GLN A 40 -15.34 -7.47 -11.17
N GLN A 41 -14.17 -7.99 -10.78
CA GLN A 41 -13.87 -8.29 -9.40
C GLN A 41 -12.36 -8.23 -9.11
N ILE A 42 -11.99 -7.61 -7.98
CA ILE A 42 -10.62 -7.68 -7.46
C ILE A 42 -10.39 -9.09 -6.88
N VAL A 43 -9.40 -9.79 -7.41
CA VAL A 43 -8.97 -11.11 -6.92
C VAL A 43 -7.88 -10.95 -5.86
N ARG A 44 -6.99 -9.97 -6.05
CA ARG A 44 -5.88 -9.69 -5.16
C ARG A 44 -5.38 -8.27 -5.34
N ALA A 45 -5.05 -7.59 -4.25
CA ALA A 45 -4.35 -6.32 -4.26
C ALA A 45 -3.22 -6.34 -3.23
N GLN A 46 -2.02 -5.94 -3.65
CA GLN A 46 -0.81 -6.04 -2.85
C GLN A 46 0.04 -4.77 -2.97
N MET A 47 0.67 -4.41 -1.86
CA MET A 47 1.79 -3.46 -1.82
C MET A 47 3.10 -4.23 -1.78
N GLU A 48 4.09 -3.75 -2.52
CA GLU A 48 5.42 -4.34 -2.60
C GLU A 48 6.38 -3.49 -1.76
N VAL A 49 6.95 -4.11 -0.72
CA VAL A 49 7.84 -3.46 0.24
C VAL A 49 9.07 -4.32 0.46
N VAL A 50 10.25 -3.70 0.55
CA VAL A 50 11.51 -4.35 0.91
C VAL A 50 12.00 -3.83 2.26
N PHE A 51 12.44 -4.72 3.14
CA PHE A 51 12.87 -4.35 4.50
C PHE A 51 14.39 -4.45 4.64
N ALA A 52 15.03 -3.45 5.25
CA ALA A 52 16.47 -3.44 5.49
C ALA A 52 16.92 -4.36 6.65
N ALA A 53 15.99 -4.81 7.48
CA ALA A 53 16.26 -5.77 8.55
C ALA A 53 15.04 -6.65 8.83
N ALA A 54 15.28 -7.84 9.35
CA ALA A 54 14.24 -8.76 9.80
C ALA A 54 13.63 -8.27 11.11
N GLY A 55 12.35 -8.58 11.32
CA GLY A 55 11.63 -8.19 12.52
C GLY A 55 10.12 -8.22 12.31
N ASP A 56 9.39 -7.75 13.31
CA ASP A 56 7.95 -7.53 13.22
C ASP A 56 7.67 -6.09 12.81
N ILE A 57 6.73 -5.87 11.90
CA ILE A 57 6.19 -4.55 11.59
C ILE A 57 4.74 -4.42 12.01
N ARG A 58 4.37 -3.26 12.53
CA ARG A 58 2.98 -2.88 12.77
C ARG A 58 2.52 -1.94 11.67
N ARG A 59 1.40 -2.28 11.04
CA ARG A 59 0.87 -1.51 9.92
C ARG A 59 -0.65 -1.44 9.91
N SER A 60 -1.17 -0.36 9.36
CA SER A 60 -2.57 -0.24 8.95
C SER A 60 -2.66 0.34 7.55
N VAL A 61 -3.79 0.13 6.90
CA VAL A 61 -4.06 0.67 5.57
C VAL A 61 -5.45 1.26 5.58
N THR A 62 -5.58 2.50 5.11
CA THR A 62 -6.85 3.16 4.88
C THR A 62 -6.97 3.48 3.41
N THR A 63 -8.17 3.31 2.86
CA THR A 63 -8.45 3.65 1.46
C THR A 63 -9.67 4.56 1.39
N ASN A 64 -9.66 5.45 0.41
CA ASN A 64 -10.82 6.26 0.05
C ASN A 64 -10.94 6.27 -1.46
N TRP A 65 -12.16 6.24 -1.99
CA TRP A 65 -12.35 6.23 -3.44
C TRP A 65 -13.61 6.96 -3.89
N GLY A 66 -13.68 7.13 -5.20
CA GLY A 66 -14.86 7.55 -5.95
C GLY A 66 -14.62 7.43 -7.45
N LYS A 67 -15.70 7.47 -8.22
CA LYS A 67 -15.65 7.34 -9.69
C LYS A 67 -14.93 8.48 -10.38
N ARG A 68 -13.96 8.14 -11.23
CA ARG A 68 -13.25 9.12 -12.05
C ARG A 68 -14.19 9.78 -13.06
N CYS A 69 -14.17 11.12 -13.10
CA CYS A 69 -14.93 11.91 -14.08
C CYS A 69 -16.44 11.62 -14.10
N SER A 70 -17.02 11.27 -12.95
CA SER A 70 -18.47 11.13 -12.75
C SER A 70 -18.98 12.16 -11.72
N THR A 71 -20.27 12.08 -11.36
CA THR A 71 -20.87 12.92 -10.32
C THR A 71 -20.59 12.44 -8.89
N GLU A 72 -19.91 11.32 -8.69
CA GLU A 72 -19.56 10.82 -7.36
C GLU A 72 -18.42 11.63 -6.71
N HIS A 73 -18.55 11.89 -5.41
CA HIS A 73 -17.51 12.54 -4.62
C HIS A 73 -16.35 11.59 -4.33
N TYR A 74 -15.13 12.10 -4.42
CA TYR A 74 -13.92 11.36 -4.07
C TYR A 74 -13.77 11.34 -2.54
N ASP A 75 -13.99 10.18 -1.91
CA ASP A 75 -14.24 9.95 -0.45
C ASP A 75 -15.67 9.49 -0.10
N ALA A 76 -16.53 9.26 -1.08
CA ALA A 76 -17.85 8.69 -0.84
C ALA A 76 -17.79 7.31 -0.16
N PHE A 77 -16.71 6.58 -0.40
CA PHE A 77 -16.42 5.29 0.20
C PHE A 77 -15.05 5.30 0.89
N ASN A 78 -14.97 4.55 1.98
CA ASN A 78 -13.83 4.42 2.87
C ASN A 78 -13.81 2.99 3.41
N ASP A 79 -12.64 2.37 3.39
CA ASP A 79 -12.39 1.12 4.09
C ASP A 79 -10.99 1.10 4.71
N ALA A 80 -10.74 0.17 5.64
CA ALA A 80 -9.46 0.04 6.30
C ALA A 80 -9.13 -1.39 6.75
N ILE A 81 -7.85 -1.73 6.61
CA ILE A 81 -7.24 -2.82 7.36
C ILE A 81 -6.74 -2.26 8.69
N ALA A 82 -7.34 -2.73 9.78
CA ALA A 82 -6.94 -2.36 11.13
C ALA A 82 -5.46 -2.71 11.39
N LEU A 83 -4.89 -2.06 12.41
CA LEU A 83 -3.50 -2.28 12.82
C LEU A 83 -3.23 -3.77 13.05
N GLY A 84 -2.24 -4.31 12.36
CA GLY A 84 -1.82 -5.70 12.45
C GLY A 84 -0.30 -5.84 12.45
N VAL A 85 0.18 -7.01 12.86
CA VAL A 85 1.61 -7.35 12.91
C VAL A 85 1.96 -8.31 11.78
N VAL A 86 3.05 -8.04 11.07
CA VAL A 86 3.61 -8.93 10.04
C VAL A 86 5.10 -9.14 10.31
N ALA A 87 5.52 -10.39 10.42
CA ALA A 87 6.94 -10.75 10.50
C ALA A 87 7.59 -10.69 9.11
N VAL A 88 8.75 -10.05 9.02
CA VAL A 88 9.49 -9.83 7.77
C VAL A 88 10.95 -10.25 7.91
N LEU A 89 11.57 -10.57 6.78
CA LEU A 89 12.99 -10.90 6.69
C LEU A 89 13.76 -9.73 6.06
N ALA A 90 15.04 -9.63 6.40
CA ALA A 90 15.92 -8.62 5.82
C ALA A 90 16.11 -8.88 4.32
N ASP A 91 16.12 -7.80 3.55
CA ASP A 91 16.32 -7.73 2.09
C ASP A 91 15.30 -8.52 1.25
N ASP A 92 14.26 -9.07 1.88
CA ASP A 92 13.18 -9.79 1.21
C ASP A 92 12.10 -8.81 0.75
N MET A 93 11.61 -9.05 -0.47
CA MET A 93 10.41 -8.39 -0.98
C MET A 93 9.17 -9.05 -0.38
N VAL A 94 8.38 -8.25 0.32
CA VAL A 94 7.13 -8.67 0.95
C VAL A 94 5.97 -8.03 0.20
N CYS A 95 5.04 -8.88 -0.25
CA CYS A 95 3.78 -8.45 -0.84
C CYS A 95 2.69 -8.38 0.23
N LEU A 96 2.48 -7.19 0.79
CA LEU A 96 1.46 -6.95 1.82
C LEU A 96 0.08 -6.92 1.18
N ASP A 97 -0.78 -7.86 1.56
CA ASP A 97 -2.16 -7.90 1.09
C ASP A 97 -2.95 -6.68 1.59
N ILE A 98 -3.61 -6.01 0.66
CA ILE A 98 -4.50 -4.86 0.89
C ILE A 98 -5.91 -5.08 0.32
N SER A 99 -6.22 -6.29 -0.17
CA SER A 99 -7.48 -6.61 -0.85
C SER A 99 -8.70 -6.29 0.01
N ALA A 100 -8.60 -6.53 1.32
CA ALA A 100 -9.68 -6.26 2.26
C ALA A 100 -9.98 -4.77 2.43
N ALA A 101 -9.04 -3.87 2.13
CA ALA A 101 -9.29 -2.42 2.13
C ALA A 101 -9.82 -1.92 0.78
N LEU A 102 -10.21 -2.81 -0.15
CA LEU A 102 -10.75 -2.45 -1.46
C LEU A 102 -12.13 -3.09 -1.68
N ASP A 103 -12.83 -3.46 -0.60
CA ASP A 103 -14.18 -4.00 -0.70
C ASP A 103 -15.13 -2.93 -1.27
N GLY A 104 -15.98 -3.32 -2.22
CA GLY A 104 -16.89 -2.39 -2.91
C GLY A 104 -16.25 -1.46 -3.93
N VAL A 105 -14.94 -1.58 -4.22
CA VAL A 105 -14.32 -0.87 -5.35
C VAL A 105 -14.88 -1.40 -6.67
N GLU A 106 -15.21 -0.47 -7.56
CA GLU A 106 -15.83 -0.75 -8.85
C GLU A 106 -15.00 -0.20 -10.02
N ALA A 107 -15.35 -0.63 -11.23
CA ALA A 107 -14.69 -0.17 -12.45
C ALA A 107 -14.64 1.36 -12.55
N SER A 108 -13.51 1.87 -13.08
CA SER A 108 -13.21 3.31 -13.26
C SER A 108 -13.09 4.14 -11.97
N ASP A 109 -13.08 3.51 -10.80
CA ASP A 109 -12.77 4.21 -9.55
C ASP A 109 -11.32 4.69 -9.53
N ARG A 110 -11.10 5.77 -8.79
CA ARG A 110 -9.76 6.18 -8.38
C ARG A 110 -9.64 5.94 -6.89
N VAL A 111 -8.77 5.04 -6.50
CA VAL A 111 -8.54 4.71 -5.09
C VAL A 111 -7.34 5.49 -4.59
N GLY A 112 -7.50 6.24 -3.52
CA GLY A 112 -6.41 6.73 -2.70
C GLY A 112 -6.10 5.71 -1.60
N VAL A 113 -4.83 5.36 -1.43
CA VAL A 113 -4.35 4.45 -0.39
C VAL A 113 -3.42 5.22 0.53
N GLU A 114 -3.66 5.11 1.83
CA GLU A 114 -2.78 5.59 2.89
C GLU A 114 -2.28 4.37 3.68
N PHE A 115 -0.98 4.13 3.62
CA PHE A 115 -0.30 3.11 4.40
C PHE A 115 0.38 3.77 5.59
N PHE A 116 0.10 3.24 6.78
CA PHE A 116 0.73 3.68 8.02
C PHE A 116 1.65 2.59 8.55
N ARG A 117 2.90 2.96 8.82
CA ARG A 117 3.83 2.18 9.64
C ARG A 117 3.90 2.81 11.02
N ASP A 118 3.66 2.00 12.04
CA ASP A 118 3.87 2.36 13.44
C ASP A 118 5.32 2.02 13.83
N GLY A 119 6.18 3.03 13.81
CA GLY A 119 7.62 2.91 14.07
C GLY A 119 8.01 3.21 15.52
N ASP A 120 7.07 3.74 16.32
CA ASP A 120 7.32 4.13 17.70
C ASP A 120 7.04 2.99 18.71
N ASP A 121 6.45 1.86 18.26
CA ASP A 121 6.24 0.67 19.09
C ASP A 121 7.55 -0.09 19.33
N VAL A 122 7.89 -0.33 20.60
CA VAL A 122 9.13 -1.00 21.05
C VAL A 122 9.32 -2.43 20.53
N ALA A 123 8.27 -3.06 20.00
CA ALA A 123 8.32 -4.36 19.39
C ALA A 123 8.31 -4.31 17.85
N ASP A 124 8.23 -3.14 17.21
CA ASP A 124 8.71 -3.02 15.82
C ASP A 124 10.24 -3.14 15.87
N THR A 125 10.73 -4.19 15.23
CA THR A 125 12.16 -4.53 15.19
C THR A 125 12.69 -4.53 13.77
N ALA A 126 11.81 -4.39 12.78
CA ALA A 126 12.24 -4.28 11.41
C ALA A 126 12.90 -2.91 11.20
N GLY A 127 13.98 -2.89 10.44
CA GLY A 127 14.73 -1.67 10.16
C GLY A 127 13.97 -0.75 9.20
N ILE A 128 14.72 0.08 8.47
CA ILE A 128 14.17 0.91 7.40
C ILE A 128 13.42 0.03 6.38
N ALA A 129 12.26 0.48 5.89
CA ALA A 129 11.55 -0.20 4.82
C ALA A 129 11.48 0.68 3.55
N TYR A 130 11.31 0.05 2.40
CA TYR A 130 11.28 0.70 1.10
C TYR A 130 10.05 0.24 0.34
N TYR A 131 9.13 1.17 0.08
CA TYR A 131 8.01 0.89 -0.82
C TYR A 131 8.46 1.02 -2.27
N VAL A 132 8.21 -0.02 -3.05
CA VAL A 132 8.68 -0.13 -4.45
C VAL A 132 7.54 -0.20 -5.47
N GLY A 133 6.30 -0.44 -5.04
CA GLY A 133 5.18 -0.45 -5.97
C GLY A 133 3.94 -1.18 -5.45
N TYR A 134 2.96 -1.33 -6.32
CA TYR A 134 1.72 -2.05 -6.04
C TYR A 134 1.34 -2.97 -7.20
N ARG A 135 0.48 -3.95 -6.89
CA ARG A 135 -0.05 -4.92 -7.84
C ARG A 135 -1.53 -5.21 -7.56
N ILE A 136 -2.37 -5.15 -8.60
CA ILE A 136 -3.77 -5.57 -8.56
C ILE A 136 -4.04 -6.64 -9.63
N GLN A 137 -4.55 -7.77 -9.19
CA GLN A 137 -5.11 -8.83 -10.01
C GLN A 137 -6.63 -8.78 -9.97
N TYR A 138 -7.26 -8.84 -11.13
CA TYR A 138 -8.71 -8.79 -11.30
C TYR A 138 -9.18 -9.72 -12.41
N VAL A 139 -10.47 -10.05 -12.38
CA VAL A 139 -11.23 -10.73 -13.45
C VAL A 139 -12.26 -9.80 -14.07
#